data_AF-A0A368JZ71-F1
#
_entry.id   AF-A0A368JZ71-F1
#
_cell.length_a   1.000
_cell.length_b   1.000
_cell.length_c   1.000
_cell.angle_alpha   90.00
_cell.angle_beta   90.00
_cell.angle_gamma   90.00
#
_symmetry.space_group_name_H-M   'P 1'
#
loop_
_entity.id
_entity.type
_entity.pdbx_description
1 polymer ?
#
loop_
_entity_poly.entity_id
_entity_poly.type
_entity_poly.pdbx_seq_one_letter_code
_entity_poly.pdbx_strand_id
1 'polypeptide(L)'
;MSRYYISLHNKGRTDGGAVIGYDKPLRTFFLQGFFDEESDIDEPEIWLGTCLEEFPTLEFIVEEARTRDYEIGGLKHVDVIAMLAEAGHKHEPTIWERLGLIF
;
A
#
# COMPACT_ATOMS: atom_id res chain seq x y z
N MET A 1 6.85 -0.65 8.00
CA MET A 1 5.56 -0.78 7.30
C MET A 1 4.69 -1.81 8.02
N SER A 2 3.43 -1.50 8.28
CA SER A 2 2.44 -2.51 8.65
C SER A 2 1.99 -3.25 7.39
N ARG A 3 1.60 -4.52 7.51
CA ARG A 3 1.21 -5.38 6.39
C ARG A 3 -0.03 -6.19 6.78
N TYR A 4 -1.04 -6.15 5.93
CA TYR A 4 -2.30 -6.88 6.11
C TYR A 4 -2.61 -7.66 4.85
N TYR A 5 -2.84 -8.95 5.02
CA TYR A 5 -3.20 -9.84 3.91
C TYR A 5 -4.65 -9.62 3.51
N ILE A 6 -4.85 -9.52 2.21
CA ILE A 6 -6.13 -9.29 1.55
C ILE A 6 -6.27 -10.24 0.36
N SER A 7 -7.45 -10.25 -0.24
CA SER A 7 -7.64 -10.82 -1.58
C SER A 7 -7.61 -9.69 -2.61
N LEU A 8 -6.96 -9.90 -3.74
CA LEU A 8 -6.98 -8.96 -4.86
C LEU A 8 -7.55 -9.66 -6.08
N HIS A 9 -8.53 -9.03 -6.72
CA HIS A 9 -9.21 -9.57 -7.89
C HIS A 9 -8.88 -8.73 -9.14
N ASN A 10 -8.54 -9.38 -10.24
CA ASN A 10 -8.30 -8.72 -11.53
C ASN A 10 -8.67 -9.67 -12.68
N LYS A 11 -9.56 -9.25 -13.59
CA LYS A 11 -9.90 -10.00 -14.82
C LYS A 11 -10.20 -11.49 -14.61
N GLY A 12 -10.90 -11.84 -13.53
CA GLY A 12 -11.27 -13.22 -13.17
C GLY A 12 -10.19 -14.03 -12.45
N ARG A 13 -9.00 -13.47 -12.24
CA ARG A 13 -7.95 -14.00 -11.36
C ARG A 13 -8.14 -13.49 -9.94
N THR A 14 -7.70 -14.29 -8.97
CA THR A 14 -7.69 -13.90 -7.55
C THR A 14 -6.31 -14.21 -6.98
N ASP A 15 -5.70 -13.20 -6.36
CA ASP A 15 -4.53 -13.36 -5.50
C ASP A 15 -4.98 -13.34 -4.04
N GLY A 16 -4.80 -14.45 -3.32
CA GLY A 16 -5.12 -14.56 -1.88
C GLY A 16 -3.96 -14.17 -0.95
N GLY A 17 -2.78 -13.89 -1.51
CA GLY A 17 -1.57 -13.49 -0.80
C GLY A 17 -1.24 -11.99 -0.91
N ALA A 18 -2.10 -11.21 -1.56
CA ALA A 18 -1.92 -9.77 -1.72
C ALA A 18 -1.83 -9.06 -0.35
N VAL A 19 -1.08 -7.96 -0.33
CA VAL A 19 -0.79 -7.20 0.89
C VAL A 19 -1.14 -5.73 0.67
N ILE A 20 -1.86 -5.17 1.64
CA ILE A 20 -2.06 -3.72 1.80
C ILE A 20 -1.48 -3.28 3.15
N GLY A 21 -1.01 -2.04 3.22
CA GLY A 21 -0.46 -1.53 4.46
C GLY A 21 -0.12 -0.04 4.43
N TYR A 22 0.50 0.44 5.50
CA TYR A 22 1.04 1.78 5.59
C TYR A 22 2.55 1.77 5.82
N ASP A 23 3.28 2.53 4.99
CA ASP A 23 4.70 2.76 5.14
C ASP A 23 4.92 4.11 5.85
N LYS A 24 5.43 4.07 7.09
CA LYS A 24 5.68 5.27 7.90
C LYS A 24 6.81 6.15 7.32
N PRO A 25 7.98 5.61 6.94
CA PRO A 25 9.02 6.39 6.25
C PRO A 25 8.56 7.11 4.99
N LEU A 26 7.78 6.43 4.13
CA LEU A 26 7.26 7.01 2.89
C LEU A 26 5.93 7.74 3.08
N ARG A 27 5.31 7.66 4.25
CA ARG A 27 4.00 8.28 4.57
C ARG A 27 2.91 7.98 3.54
N THR A 28 2.93 6.75 3.06
CA THR A 28 2.03 6.30 2.00
C THR A 28 1.42 4.97 2.38
N PHE A 29 0.16 4.79 2.01
CA PHE A 29 -0.38 3.46 1.87
C PHE A 29 0.30 2.76 0.69
N PHE A 30 0.43 1.45 0.77
CA PHE A 30 1.01 0.62 -0.30
C PHE A 30 0.15 -0.62 -0.53
N LEU A 31 0.21 -1.14 -1.75
CA LEU A 31 -0.51 -2.32 -2.21
C LEU A 31 0.43 -3.15 -3.09
N GLN A 32 0.54 -4.44 -2.81
CA GLN A 32 1.32 -5.40 -3.57
C GLN A 32 0.51 -6.68 -3.77
N GLY A 33 0.57 -7.27 -4.97
CA GLY A 33 -0.11 -8.51 -5.26
C GLY A 33 0.25 -9.07 -6.64
N PHE A 34 -0.19 -10.30 -6.88
CA PHE A 34 0.12 -11.09 -8.07
C PHE A 34 1.63 -11.25 -8.28
N PHE A 35 2.29 -11.82 -7.28
CA PHE A 35 3.66 -12.30 -7.44
C PHE A 35 3.69 -13.52 -8.36
N ASP A 36 4.69 -13.58 -9.22
CA ASP A 36 4.93 -14.75 -10.07
C ASP A 36 5.74 -15.80 -9.28
N GLU A 37 5.10 -16.91 -8.91
CA GLU A 37 5.75 -17.99 -8.17
C GLU A 37 6.83 -18.72 -8.97
N GLU A 38 6.84 -18.58 -10.31
CA GLU A 38 7.83 -19.19 -11.20
C GLU A 38 9.03 -18.27 -11.49
N SER A 39 8.95 -17.01 -11.07
CA SER A 39 10.00 -16.00 -11.28
C SER A 39 11.02 -16.03 -10.14
N ASP A 40 12.32 -16.03 -10.48
CA ASP A 40 13.42 -15.80 -9.53
C ASP A 40 13.46 -14.34 -9.00
N ILE A 41 12.60 -13.48 -9.55
CA ILE A 41 12.47 -12.06 -9.19
C ILE A 41 11.13 -11.90 -8.46
N ASP A 42 11.19 -11.50 -7.18
CA ASP A 42 10.04 -11.18 -6.33
C ASP A 42 9.37 -9.84 -6.73
N GLU A 43 9.04 -9.67 -8.02
CA GLU A 43 8.38 -8.47 -8.53
C GLU A 43 6.86 -8.73 -8.70
N PRO A 44 6.00 -7.99 -7.96
CA PRO A 44 4.56 -8.15 -8.09
C PRO A 44 4.03 -7.45 -9.35
N GLU A 45 2.97 -8.00 -9.95
CA GLU A 45 2.27 -7.38 -11.10
C GLU A 45 1.74 -5.98 -10.78
N ILE A 46 1.32 -5.77 -9.52
CA ILE A 46 0.91 -4.47 -9.01
C ILE A 46 1.75 -4.11 -7.79
N TRP A 47 2.38 -2.94 -7.85
CA TRP A 47 3.09 -2.31 -6.74
C TRP A 47 2.74 -0.82 -6.69
N LEU A 48 1.99 -0.43 -5.66
CA LEU A 48 1.63 0.97 -5.39
C LEU A 48 2.27 1.42 -4.07
N GLY A 49 2.54 2.72 -3.91
CA GLY A 49 3.06 3.29 -2.66
C GLY A 49 4.55 3.07 -2.50
N THR A 50 5.32 3.34 -3.54
CA THR A 50 6.78 3.19 -3.60
C THR A 50 7.51 4.51 -3.38
N CYS A 51 6.78 5.62 -3.43
CA CYS A 51 7.32 6.98 -3.30
C CYS A 51 6.80 7.69 -2.05
N LEU A 52 7.53 8.74 -1.65
CA LEU A 52 7.15 9.60 -0.53
C LEU A 52 5.80 10.27 -0.83
N GLU A 53 4.85 10.12 0.10
CA GLU A 53 3.51 10.70 0.09
C GLU A 53 2.69 10.40 -1.19
N GLU A 54 2.98 9.28 -1.87
CA GLU A 54 2.31 8.91 -3.13
C GLU A 54 0.80 8.69 -2.94
N PHE A 55 0.41 7.96 -1.89
CA PHE A 55 -0.97 7.67 -1.51
C PHE A 55 -1.16 7.94 -0.01
N PRO A 56 -1.39 9.19 0.42
CA PRO A 56 -1.42 9.57 1.83
C PRO A 56 -2.71 9.12 2.55
N THR A 57 -3.71 8.63 1.82
CA THR A 57 -4.98 8.16 2.36
C THR A 57 -5.33 6.77 1.83
N LEU A 58 -6.07 5.99 2.63
CA LEU A 58 -6.51 4.65 2.23
C LEU A 58 -7.45 4.72 1.02
N GLU A 59 -8.28 5.76 0.96
CA GLU A 59 -9.20 6.01 -0.15
C GLU A 59 -8.45 6.17 -1.48
N PHE A 60 -7.36 6.94 -1.50
CA PHE A 60 -6.58 7.18 -2.73
C PHE A 60 -6.04 5.86 -3.28
N ILE A 61 -5.38 5.03 -2.46
CA ILE A 61 -4.81 3.78 -2.97
C ILE A 61 -5.89 2.77 -3.41
N VAL A 62 -7.06 2.78 -2.76
CA VAL A 62 -8.20 1.95 -3.16
C VAL A 62 -8.76 2.40 -4.51
N GLU A 63 -8.84 3.71 -4.75
CA GLU A 63 -9.24 4.26 -6.04
C GLU A 63 -8.21 3.95 -7.12
N GLU A 64 -6.92 4.10 -6.85
CA GLU A 64 -5.85 3.78 -7.80
C GLU A 64 -5.78 2.28 -8.13
N ALA A 65 -6.04 1.40 -7.17
CA ALA A 65 -6.19 -0.02 -7.47
C ALA A 65 -7.33 -0.26 -8.47
N ARG A 66 -8.47 0.40 -8.27
CA ARG A 66 -9.64 0.30 -9.16
C ARG A 66 -9.40 0.88 -10.55
N THR A 67 -8.66 1.99 -10.69
CA THR A 67 -8.31 2.55 -12.01
C THR A 67 -7.46 1.59 -12.84
N ARG A 68 -6.74 0.68 -12.18
CA ARG A 68 -5.95 -0.40 -12.79
C ARG A 68 -6.70 -1.73 -12.89
N ASP A 69 -8.02 -1.73 -12.75
CA ASP A 69 -8.91 -2.91 -12.78
C ASP A 69 -8.69 -3.91 -11.62
N TYR A 70 -8.08 -3.49 -10.50
CA TYR A 70 -7.93 -4.31 -9.30
C TYR A 70 -8.99 -3.99 -8.25
N GLU A 71 -9.62 -5.03 -7.71
CA GLU A 71 -10.58 -4.92 -6.61
C GLU A 71 -10.04 -5.57 -5.34
N ILE A 72 -10.02 -4.81 -4.25
CA ILE A 72 -9.59 -5.27 -2.92
C ILE A 72 -10.76 -5.97 -2.22
N GLY A 73 -10.54 -7.23 -1.86
CA GLY A 73 -11.45 -8.06 -1.07
C GLY A 73 -10.84 -8.46 0.28
N GLY A 74 -11.69 -8.85 1.23
CA GLY A 74 -11.24 -9.42 2.51
C GLY A 74 -10.61 -8.44 3.50
N LEU A 75 -10.59 -7.14 3.20
CA LEU A 75 -10.06 -6.12 4.09
C LEU A 75 -10.93 -5.99 5.36
N LYS A 76 -10.37 -6.35 6.52
CA LYS A 76 -11.11 -6.36 7.78
C LYS A 76 -11.17 -4.97 8.40
N HIS A 77 -12.28 -4.67 9.06
CA HIS A 77 -12.48 -3.38 9.73
C HIS A 77 -11.40 -3.09 10.79
N VAL A 78 -10.96 -4.11 11.53
CA VAL A 78 -9.87 -3.99 12.51
C VAL A 78 -8.53 -3.60 11.88
N ASP A 79 -8.24 -4.12 10.68
CA ASP A 79 -7.01 -3.84 9.95
C ASP A 79 -7.03 -2.40 9.39
N VAL A 80 -8.19 -1.95 8.91
CA VAL A 80 -8.41 -0.55 8.51
C VAL A 80 -8.16 0.41 9.67
N ILE A 81 -8.75 0.15 10.84
CA ILE A 81 -8.55 0.99 12.03
C ILE A 81 -7.07 1.04 12.39
N ALA A 82 -6.39 -0.11 12.36
CA ALA A 82 -4.97 -0.18 12.70
C ALA A 82 -4.11 0.63 11.70
N MET A 83 -4.35 0.51 10.39
CA MET A 83 -3.64 1.30 9.37
C MET A 83 -3.89 2.80 9.52
N LEU A 84 -5.15 3.21 9.75
CA LEU A 84 -5.50 4.62 9.94
C LEU A 84 -4.87 5.20 11.20
N ALA A 85 -4.79 4.42 12.28
CA ALA A 85 -4.09 4.83 13.49
C ALA A 85 -2.60 5.09 13.21
N GLU A 86 -1.95 4.23 12.41
CA GLU A 86 -0.56 4.45 12.01
C GLU A 86 -0.36 5.67 11.11
N ALA A 87 -1.26 5.88 10.14
CA ALA A 87 -1.22 7.02 9.24
C ALA A 87 -1.46 8.34 9.98
N GLY A 88 -2.32 8.35 10.99
CA GLY A 88 -2.66 9.53 11.79
C GLY A 88 -1.57 9.98 12.77
N HIS A 89 -0.49 9.21 12.96
CA HIS A 89 0.63 9.65 13.78
C HIS A 89 1.35 10.83 13.11
N LYS A 90 1.56 11.93 13.86
CA LYS A 90 2.40 13.03 13.38
C LYS A 90 3.83 12.53 13.19
N HIS A 91 4.33 12.61 11.96
CA HIS A 91 5.71 12.27 11.66
C HIS A 91 6.62 13.45 12.04
N GLU A 92 7.72 13.16 12.73
CA GLU A 92 8.75 14.18 12.91
C GLU A 92 9.43 14.45 11.56
N PRO A 93 9.68 15.72 11.19
CA PRO A 93 10.40 16.03 9.97
C PRO A 93 11.78 15.37 10.00
N THR A 94 12.11 14.63 8.94
CA THR A 94 13.43 14.05 8.70
C THR A 94 14.48 15.15 8.57
N ILE A 95 15.76 14.78 8.69
CA ILE A 95 16.88 15.74 8.48
C ILE A 95 16.77 16.40 7.10
N TRP A 96 16.40 15.64 6.07
CA TRP A 96 16.27 16.15 4.70
C TRP A 96 15.15 17.19 4.58
N GLU A 97 14.00 17.00 5.23
CA GLU A 97 12.93 18.00 5.26
C GLU A 97 13.31 19.23 6.06
N ARG A 98 13.97 19.05 7.20
CA ARG A 98 14.49 20.17 8.01
C ARG A 98 15.51 21.02 7.24
N LEU A 99 16.24 20.39 6.31
CA LEU A 99 17.19 21.04 5.41
C LEU A 99 16.56 21.53 4.11
N GLY A 100 15.26 21.28 3.86
CA GLY A 100 14.55 21.69 2.64
C GLY A 100 14.96 20.93 1.37
N LEU A 101 15.49 19.71 1.52
CA LEU A 101 15.97 18.88 0.41
C LEU A 101 14.89 17.94 -0.14
N ILE A 102 13.86 17.67 0.67
CA ILE A 102 12.60 17.04 0.29
C ILE A 102 11.47 17.81 0.99
N PHE A 103 10.28 17.82 0.39
CA PHE A 103 9.11 18.60 0.80
C PHE A 103 7.97 17.69 1.27
#